data_AF-U2Q6A4-F1
#
_entry.id   AF-U2Q6A4-F1
#
_cell.length_a   1.000
_cell.length_b   1.000
_cell.length_c   1.000
_cell.angle_alpha   90.00
_cell.angle_beta   90.00
_cell.angle_gamma   90.00
#
_symmetry.space_group_name_H-M   'P 1'
#
loop_
_entity.id
_entity.type
_entity.pdbx_description
1 polymer ?
#
loop_
_entity_poly.entity_id
_entity_poly.type
_entity_poly.pdbx_seq_one_letter_code
_entity_poly.pdbx_strand_id
1 'polypeptide(L)'
;MTFDWAVRGWTGPGRAVTVGSGRQALGLLARWCRGNGIGTVLAPAFCCPTMVTPFWLEGMSVRFTAVDERLVMAAEPLRAA
;
A
#
# COMPACT_ATOMS: atom_id res chain seq x y z
N MET A 1 2.94 -13.78 -12.17
CA MET A 1 1.55 -13.60 -11.72
C MET A 1 1.01 -12.33 -12.36
N THR A 2 0.23 -12.47 -13.41
CA THR A 2 -0.52 -11.35 -14.00
C THR A 2 -1.74 -11.11 -13.14
N PHE A 3 -1.90 -9.88 -12.63
CA PHE A 3 -3.06 -9.50 -11.86
C PHE A 3 -4.29 -9.41 -12.80
N ASP A 4 -5.22 -10.36 -12.66
CA ASP A 4 -6.40 -10.58 -13.52
C ASP A 4 -7.26 -9.32 -13.77
N TRP A 5 -7.28 -8.38 -12.83
CA TRP A 5 -8.02 -7.12 -12.97
C TRP A 5 -7.46 -6.18 -14.05
N ALA A 6 -6.18 -6.29 -14.40
CA ALA A 6 -5.56 -5.42 -15.40
C ALA A 6 -6.12 -5.66 -16.82
N VAL A 7 -6.67 -6.85 -17.09
CA VAL A 7 -7.21 -7.25 -18.39
C VAL A 7 -8.73 -7.09 -18.48
N ARG A 8 -9.44 -7.21 -17.34
CA ARG A 8 -10.92 -7.20 -17.28
C ARG A 8 -11.54 -5.85 -16.90
N GLY A 9 -10.74 -4.89 -16.48
CA GLY A 9 -11.21 -3.64 -15.89
C GLY A 9 -11.62 -3.83 -14.42
N TRP A 10 -11.28 -2.85 -13.58
CA TRP A 10 -11.63 -2.89 -12.15
C TRP A 10 -13.13 -2.60 -11.97
N THR A 11 -13.92 -3.61 -11.60
CA THR A 11 -15.37 -3.47 -11.32
C THR A 11 -15.66 -3.05 -9.87
N GLY A 12 -14.63 -2.65 -9.12
CA GLY A 12 -14.70 -2.41 -7.69
C GLY A 12 -14.22 -3.61 -6.86
N PRO A 13 -14.10 -3.44 -5.54
CA PRO A 13 -13.79 -4.55 -4.65
C PRO A 13 -15.00 -5.49 -4.57
N GLY A 14 -14.81 -6.80 -4.80
CA GLY A 14 -15.88 -7.80 -4.66
C GLY A 14 -16.54 -7.81 -3.27
N ARG A 15 -15.86 -7.24 -2.26
CA ARG A 15 -16.43 -6.88 -0.95
C ARG A 15 -15.67 -5.69 -0.38
N ALA A 16 -16.39 -4.72 0.20
CA ALA A 16 -15.81 -3.57 0.90
C ALA A 16 -16.38 -3.43 2.31
N VAL A 17 -15.63 -2.78 3.19
CA VAL A 17 -16.05 -2.40 4.55
C VAL A 17 -15.88 -0.90 4.70
N THR A 18 -16.91 -0.22 5.17
CA THR A 18 -16.85 1.21 5.48
C THR A 18 -16.15 1.43 6.81
N VAL A 19 -15.27 2.43 6.84
CA VAL A 19 -14.57 2.87 8.05
C VAL A 19 -14.71 4.38 8.18
N GLY A 20 -14.49 4.92 9.38
CA GLY A 20 -14.62 6.35 9.64
C GLY A 20 -13.56 7.22 8.97
N SER A 21 -12.43 6.64 8.53
CA SER A 21 -11.40 7.38 7.77
C SER A 21 -10.42 6.46 7.03
N GLY A 22 -9.70 7.00 6.04
CA GLY A 22 -8.61 6.29 5.38
C GLY A 22 -7.48 5.89 6.34
N ARG A 23 -7.20 6.69 7.38
CA ARG A 23 -6.23 6.33 8.43
C ARG A 23 -6.66 5.08 9.19
N GLN A 24 -7.95 4.96 9.51
CA GLN A 24 -8.51 3.76 10.14
C GLN A 24 -8.38 2.54 9.21
N ALA A 25 -8.68 2.70 7.91
CA ALA A 25 -8.50 1.62 6.92
C ALA A 25 -7.05 1.12 6.91
N LEU A 26 -6.08 2.04 6.85
CA LEU A 26 -4.66 1.68 6.82
C LEU A 26 -4.20 1.03 8.13
N GLY A 27 -4.75 1.42 9.28
CA GLY A 27 -4.49 0.75 10.55
C GLY A 27 -5.02 -0.69 10.60
N LEU A 28 -6.22 -0.94 10.06
CA LEU A 28 -6.74 -2.30 9.93
C LEU A 28 -5.89 -3.14 8.98
N LEU A 29 -5.47 -2.57 7.86
CA LEU A 29 -4.59 -3.22 6.89
C LEU A 29 -3.24 -3.57 7.52
N ALA A 30 -2.60 -2.64 8.23
CA ALA A 30 -1.32 -2.88 8.91
C ALA A 30 -1.40 -4.03 9.93
N ARG A 31 -2.47 -4.06 10.75
CA ARG A 31 -2.73 -5.15 11.69
C ARG A 31 -2.92 -6.49 10.99
N TRP A 32 -3.67 -6.50 9.90
CA TRP A 32 -3.86 -7.69 9.10
C TRP A 32 -2.53 -8.18 8.50
N CYS A 33 -1.71 -7.28 7.94
CA CYS A 33 -0.39 -7.61 7.41
C CYS A 33 0.49 -8.28 8.47
N ARG A 34 0.59 -7.67 9.67
CA ARG A 34 1.34 -8.24 10.79
C ARG A 34 0.83 -9.64 11.18
N GLY A 35 -0.48 -9.81 11.28
CA GLY A 35 -1.09 -11.11 11.59
C GLY A 35 -0.83 -12.20 10.54
N ASN A 36 -0.51 -11.81 9.30
CA ASN A 36 -0.19 -12.71 8.20
C ASN A 36 1.32 -12.77 7.90
N GLY A 37 2.18 -12.24 8.78
CA GLY A 37 3.64 -12.29 8.62
C GLY A 37 4.19 -11.38 7.49
N ILE A 38 3.38 -10.47 6.96
CA ILE A 38 3.82 -9.45 6.00
C ILE A 38 4.52 -8.35 6.80
N GLY A 39 5.80 -8.11 6.53
CA GLY A 39 6.65 -7.22 7.33
C GLY A 39 7.20 -5.99 6.61
N THR A 40 6.97 -5.85 5.30
CA THR A 40 7.51 -4.73 4.50
C THR A 40 6.43 -4.08 3.66
N VAL A 41 6.43 -2.74 3.62
CA VAL A 41 5.58 -1.91 2.77
C VAL A 41 6.45 -1.10 1.83
N LEU A 42 6.13 -1.13 0.54
CA LEU A 42 6.66 -0.19 -0.43
C LEU A 42 5.71 1.00 -0.52
N ALA A 43 6.21 2.20 -0.29
CA ALA A 43 5.44 3.44 -0.30
C ALA A 43 6.05 4.45 -1.28
N PRO A 44 5.27 5.31 -1.94
CA PRO A 44 5.84 6.36 -2.78
C PRO A 44 6.66 7.34 -1.93
N ALA A 45 7.84 7.72 -2.43
CA ALA A 45 8.69 8.73 -1.82
C ALA A 45 7.99 10.09 -1.67
N PHE A 46 7.02 10.37 -2.55
CA PHE A 46 6.11 11.50 -2.41
C PHE A 46 4.77 11.04 -1.82
N CYS A 47 4.63 11.09 -0.49
CA CYS A 47 3.37 10.80 0.19
C CYS A 47 3.22 11.58 1.50
N CYS A 48 2.00 11.69 2.00
CA CYS A 48 1.74 12.19 3.34
C CYS A 48 2.22 11.15 4.39
N PRO A 49 3.02 11.53 5.41
CA PRO A 49 3.50 10.61 6.44
C PRO A 49 2.39 9.86 7.19
N THR A 50 1.19 10.45 7.27
CA THR A 50 0.01 9.80 7.88
C THR A 50 -0.36 8.49 7.17
N MET A 51 -0.03 8.35 5.87
CA MET A 51 -0.29 7.14 5.10
C MET A 51 0.54 5.95 5.60
N VAL A 52 1.79 6.19 5.99
CA VAL A 52 2.74 5.12 6.36
C VAL A 52 2.81 4.88 7.87
N THR A 53 2.37 5.85 8.67
CA THR A 53 2.40 5.79 10.14
C THR A 53 1.79 4.50 10.72
N PRO A 54 0.61 4.01 10.26
CA PRO A 54 0.02 2.80 10.84
C PRO A 54 0.90 1.56 10.66
N PHE A 55 1.66 1.48 9.57
CA PHE A 55 2.56 0.34 9.30
C PHE A 55 3.79 0.40 10.19
N TRP A 56 4.39 1.58 10.39
CA TRP A 56 5.47 1.76 11.37
C TRP A 56 5.03 1.39 12.78
N LEU A 57 3.82 1.78 13.19
CA LEU A 57 3.28 1.46 14.51
C LEU A 57 3.04 -0.04 14.73
N GLU A 58 2.75 -0.79 13.65
CA GLU A 58 2.67 -2.26 13.68
C GLU A 58 4.04 -2.95 13.52
N GLY A 59 5.14 -2.18 13.54
CA GLY A 59 6.52 -2.69 13.50
C GLY A 59 7.00 -3.09 12.10
N MET A 60 6.30 -2.68 11.04
CA MET A 60 6.67 -3.01 9.67
C MET A 60 7.79 -2.08 9.16
N SER A 61 8.65 -2.61 8.28
CA SER A 61 9.60 -1.80 7.52
C SER A 61 8.87 -1.08 6.39
N VAL A 62 9.06 0.24 6.27
CA VAL A 62 8.55 1.01 5.14
C VAL A 62 9.73 1.43 4.28
N ARG A 63 9.71 1.04 3.01
CA ARG A 63 10.71 1.42 2.01
C ARG A 63 10.09 2.43 1.06
N PHE A 64 10.69 3.59 0.96
CA PHE A 64 10.23 4.62 0.04
C PHE A 64 10.79 4.37 -1.35
N THR A 65 9.88 4.22 -2.32
CA THR A 65 10.17 3.98 -3.73
C THR A 65 10.14 5.32 -4.47
N ALA A 66 11.15 5.58 -5.31
CA ALA A 66 11.19 6.80 -6.11
C ALA A 66 9.94 6.92 -7.00
N VAL A 67 9.54 8.16 -7.28
CA VAL A 67 8.35 8.48 -8.08
C VAL A 67 8.74 9.10 -9.42
N ASP A 68 7.85 9.00 -10.39
CA ASP A 68 7.98 9.66 -11.70
C ASP A 68 7.48 11.12 -11.65
N GLU A 69 7.47 11.80 -12.79
CA GLU A 69 6.98 13.17 -12.96
C GLU A 69 5.49 13.35 -12.63
N ARG A 70 4.73 12.24 -12.57
CA ARG A 70 3.32 12.21 -12.17
C ARG A 70 3.15 11.92 -10.68
N LEU A 71 4.26 11.80 -9.95
CA LEU A 71 4.32 11.51 -8.51
C LEU A 71 3.74 10.12 -8.16
N VAL A 72 3.70 9.21 -9.13
CA VAL A 72 3.39 7.79 -8.88
C VAL A 72 4.67 6.98 -8.81
N MET A 73 4.66 5.84 -8.12
CA MET A 73 5.87 5.01 -7.98
C MET A 73 6.42 4.61 -9.34
N ALA A 74 7.70 4.91 -9.58
CA ALA A 74 8.35 4.60 -10.84
C ALA A 74 8.53 3.08 -11.00
N ALA A 75 8.30 2.58 -12.21
CA ALA A 75 8.29 1.14 -12.50
C ALA A 75 9.64 0.47 -12.26
N GLU A 76 10.75 1.12 -12.63
CA GLU A 76 12.10 0.57 -12.48
C GLU A 76 12.46 0.32 -10.99
N PRO A 77 12.37 1.32 -10.09
CA PRO A 77 12.52 1.10 -8.65
C PRO A 77 11.60 0.02 -8.07
N LEU A 78 10.37 -0.11 -8.57
CA LEU A 78 9.41 -1.11 -8.08
C LEU A 78 9.79 -2.54 -8.46
N ARG A 79 10.42 -2.75 -9.63
CA ARG A 79 10.88 -4.07 -10.08
C ARG A 79 12.06 -4.61 -9.29
N ALA A 80 12.85 -3.72 -8.69
CA ALA A 80 14.04 -4.06 -7.92
C ALA A 80 13.78 -4.20 -6.40
N ALA A 81 12.54 -3.97 -5.95
CA ALA A 81 12.18 -3.81 -4.54
C ALA A 81 11.91 -5.11 -3.78
#